data_AF-A0A6B3GCJ7-F1
#
_entry.id   AF-A0A6B3GCJ7-F1
#
_cell.length_a   1.000
_cell.length_b   1.000
_cell.length_c   1.000
_cell.angle_alpha   90.00
_cell.angle_beta   90.00
_cell.angle_gamma   90.00
#
_symmetry.space_group_name_H-M   'P 1'
#
loop_
_entity.id
_entity.type
_entity.pdbx_description
1 polymer ?
#
loop_
_entity_poly.entity_id
_entity_poly.type
_entity_poly.pdbx_seq_one_letter_code
_entity_poly.pdbx_strand_id
1 'polypeptide(L)'
;SRRLVRDGAQVLVAQSATSTFQESWAPAQHASLGALRAAENGRPMVHATLTGISAAYGPRGERVGRPLGTDASAAEVFDLPLARGETLYGRFGDWPVYGAFAALAALCAVEGLRALRRSAPRPPGPPARTAHGSPGRPGR
;
A
#
# COMPACT_ATOMS: atom_id res chain seq x y z
N SER A 1 8.22 11.73 8.03
CA SER A 1 9.66 11.41 8.06
C SER A 1 10.41 11.91 6.82
N ARG A 2 9.96 11.62 5.59
CA ARG A 2 10.68 11.98 4.34
C ARG A 2 11.16 13.43 4.24
N ARG A 3 10.30 14.40 4.57
CA ARG A 3 10.66 15.83 4.57
C ARG A 3 11.84 16.11 5.52
N LEU A 4 11.78 15.60 6.75
CA LEU A 4 12.88 15.74 7.74
C LEU A 4 14.21 15.21 7.19
N VAL A 5 14.18 14.06 6.51
CA VAL A 5 15.39 13.45 5.93
C VAL A 5 15.94 14.30 4.77
N ARG A 6 15.05 14.86 3.94
CA ARG A 6 15.43 15.83 2.89
C ARG A 6 16.01 17.11 3.46
N ASP A 7 15.54 17.53 4.64
CA ASP A 7 16.05 18.68 5.38
C ASP A 7 17.35 18.35 6.14
N GLY A 8 17.90 17.14 6.00
CA GLY A 8 19.21 16.75 6.52
C GLY A 8 19.19 15.88 7.78
N ALA A 9 18.01 15.42 8.23
CA ALA A 9 17.92 14.58 9.43
C ALA A 9 18.71 13.27 9.26
N GLN A 10 19.63 13.02 10.20
CA GLN A 10 20.46 11.81 10.23
C GLN A 10 19.86 10.70 11.11
N VAL A 11 18.99 11.07 12.05
CA VAL A 11 18.24 10.17 12.93
C VAL A 11 16.80 10.64 12.99
N LEU A 12 15.85 9.71 13.02
CA LEU A 12 14.44 9.99 13.24
C LEU A 12 14.06 9.68 14.68
N VAL A 13 13.32 10.57 15.32
CA VAL A 13 12.80 10.35 16.68
C VAL A 13 11.30 10.54 16.65
N ALA A 14 10.56 9.56 17.17
CA ALA A 14 9.13 9.66 17.41
C ALA A 14 8.87 9.54 18.90
N GLN A 15 8.10 10.48 19.44
CA GLN A 15 7.62 10.45 20.81
C GLN A 15 6.12 10.16 20.81
N SER A 16 5.68 9.25 21.68
CA SER A 16 4.28 8.80 21.70
C SER A 16 3.84 8.26 23.07
N ALA A 17 2.56 7.95 23.18
CA ALA A 17 1.97 7.22 24.29
C ALA A 17 0.82 6.35 23.77
N THR A 18 0.65 5.16 24.35
CA THR A 18 -0.43 4.23 24.01
C THR A 18 -1.28 3.91 25.23
N SER A 19 -1.51 4.91 26.10
CA SER A 19 -2.12 4.73 27.42
C SER A 19 -3.53 4.16 27.37
N THR A 20 -4.32 4.50 26.35
CA THR A 20 -5.69 3.99 26.16
C THR A 20 -5.73 2.64 25.45
N PHE A 21 -4.58 2.12 25.02
CA PHE A 21 -4.47 0.88 24.23
C PHE A 21 -3.62 -0.19 24.93
N GLN A 22 -3.46 -0.08 26.26
CA GLN A 22 -2.79 -1.12 27.05
C GLN A 22 -3.51 -2.47 26.91
N GLU A 23 -2.80 -3.56 27.16
CA GLU A 23 -3.32 -4.93 27.05
C GLU A 23 -3.92 -5.27 25.68
N SER A 24 -3.45 -4.59 24.63
CA SER A 24 -3.85 -4.84 23.24
C SER A 24 -2.63 -5.04 22.35
N TRP A 25 -2.87 -5.35 21.07
CA TRP A 25 -1.81 -5.45 20.06
C TRP A 25 -1.26 -4.07 19.61
N ALA A 26 -1.95 -2.98 19.96
CA ALA A 26 -1.65 -1.66 19.43
C ALA A 26 -0.26 -1.12 19.82
N PRO A 27 0.26 -1.28 21.05
CA PRO A 27 1.61 -0.82 21.40
C PRO A 27 2.69 -1.48 20.52
N ALA A 28 2.58 -2.79 20.29
CA ALA A 28 3.49 -3.51 19.41
C ALA A 28 3.36 -3.09 17.94
N GLN A 29 2.14 -2.87 17.46
CA GLN A 29 1.93 -2.38 16.10
C GLN A 29 2.46 -0.95 15.93
N HIS A 30 2.27 -0.08 16.91
CA HIS A 30 2.78 1.29 16.84
C HIS A 30 4.31 1.30 16.82
N ALA A 31 4.96 0.45 17.64
CA ALA A 31 6.42 0.30 17.61
C ALA A 31 6.93 -0.19 16.24
N SER A 32 6.22 -1.13 15.58
CA SER A 32 6.64 -1.65 14.27
C SER A 32 6.62 -0.60 13.16
N LEU A 33 5.82 0.48 13.29
CA LEU A 33 5.89 1.62 12.37
C LEU A 33 7.27 2.28 12.38
N GLY A 34 7.98 2.25 13.51
CA GLY A 34 9.35 2.74 13.60
C GLY A 34 10.30 2.02 12.64
N ALA A 35 10.21 0.69 12.56
CA ALA A 35 10.98 -0.12 11.63
C ALA A 35 10.69 0.24 10.16
N LEU A 36 9.40 0.37 9.82
CA LEU A 36 8.97 0.74 8.48
C LEU A 36 9.50 2.12 8.08
N ARG A 37 9.34 3.12 8.95
CA ARG A 37 9.84 4.48 8.70
C ARG A 37 11.35 4.52 8.58
N ALA A 38 12.07 3.72 9.36
CA ALA A 38 13.52 3.61 9.23
C ALA A 38 13.92 3.08 7.85
N ALA A 39 13.36 1.94 7.44
CA ALA A 39 13.61 1.31 6.15
C ALA A 39 13.20 2.19 4.96
N GLU A 40 12.05 2.85 5.04
CA GLU A 40 11.54 3.79 4.03
C GLU A 40 12.53 4.93 3.77
N ASN A 41 13.15 5.46 4.84
CA ASN A 41 13.94 6.68 4.77
C ASN A 41 15.45 6.41 4.78
N GLY A 42 15.88 5.16 4.99
CA GLY A 42 17.29 4.80 5.12
C GLY A 42 17.95 5.49 6.32
N ARG A 43 17.20 5.79 7.39
CA ARG A 43 17.70 6.46 8.58
C ARG A 43 17.36 5.66 9.83
N PRO A 44 18.28 5.56 10.80
CA PRO A 44 17.93 4.94 12.08
C PRO A 44 16.79 5.73 12.74
N MET A 45 15.95 5.02 13.47
CA MET A 45 14.78 5.59 14.12
C MET A 45 14.66 5.12 15.56
N VAL A 46 14.36 6.06 16.46
CA VAL A 46 14.02 5.78 17.86
C VAL A 46 12.54 6.12 18.07
N HIS A 47 11.79 5.14 18.57
CA HIS A 47 10.45 5.36 19.09
C HIS A 47 10.54 5.37 20.62
N ALA A 48 10.40 6.55 21.22
CA ALA A 48 10.47 6.76 22.66
C ALA A 48 9.07 7.02 23.19
N THR A 49 8.56 6.14 24.06
CA THR A 49 7.16 6.20 24.47
C THR A 49 6.99 6.22 25.98
N LEU A 50 5.97 6.92 26.47
CA LEU A 50 5.66 7.00 27.91
C LEU A 50 5.02 5.71 28.45
N THR A 51 4.04 5.16 27.73
CA THR A 51 3.26 3.96 28.12
C THR A 51 3.25 2.90 27.02
N GLY A 52 3.99 3.12 25.94
CA GLY A 52 4.08 2.20 24.81
C GLY A 52 5.34 1.35 24.85
N ILE A 53 5.57 0.64 23.75
CA ILE A 53 6.84 -0.04 23.54
C ILE A 53 7.85 0.96 22.97
N SER A 54 8.89 1.24 23.75
CA SER A 54 10.03 2.03 23.27
C SER A 54 11.01 1.10 22.55
N ALA A 55 11.46 1.49 21.37
CA ALA A 55 12.30 0.66 20.53
C ALA A 55 13.21 1.50 19.62
N ALA A 56 14.36 0.95 19.28
CA ALA A 56 15.28 1.53 18.33
C ALA A 56 15.46 0.64 17.09
N TYR A 57 15.61 1.26 15.93
CA TYR A 57 15.73 0.60 14.65
C TYR A 57 16.86 1.20 13.82
N GLY A 58 17.62 0.33 13.15
CA GLY A 58 18.65 0.71 12.21
C GLY A 58 18.09 1.14 10.84
N PRO A 59 18.95 1.63 9.93
CA PRO A 59 18.55 2.21 8.64
C PRO A 59 17.77 1.29 7.70
N ARG A 60 17.83 -0.03 7.87
CA ARG A 60 17.05 -0.99 7.06
C ARG A 60 15.80 -1.48 7.80
N GLY A 61 15.47 -0.89 8.95
CA GLY A 61 14.35 -1.29 9.80
C GLY A 61 14.65 -2.46 10.72
N GLU A 62 15.90 -2.94 10.76
CA GLU A 62 16.35 -3.94 11.71
C GLU A 62 16.29 -3.39 13.15
N ARG A 63 15.81 -4.19 14.09
CA ARG A 63 15.73 -3.77 15.50
C ARG A 63 17.13 -3.76 16.11
N VAL A 64 17.42 -2.69 16.86
CA VAL A 64 18.67 -2.51 17.60
C VAL A 64 18.37 -2.71 19.09
N GLY A 65 19.08 -3.66 19.71
CA GLY A 65 18.90 -3.98 21.13
C GLY A 65 17.54 -4.58 21.48
N ARG A 66 17.23 -4.59 22.78
CA ARG A 66 15.95 -5.09 23.30
C ARG A 66 14.95 -3.93 23.36
N PRO A 67 13.68 -4.13 22.97
CA PRO A 67 12.68 -3.09 23.19
C PRO A 67 12.29 -3.02 24.66
N LEU A 68 11.97 -1.82 25.13
CA LEU A 68 11.41 -1.61 26.46
C LEU A 68 9.89 -1.77 26.38
N GLY A 69 9.36 -2.67 27.23
CA GLY A 69 7.94 -3.00 27.30
C GLY A 69 7.10 -1.90 27.95
N THR A 70 5.82 -2.20 28.14
CA THR A 70 4.83 -1.29 28.75
C THR A 70 4.71 -1.49 30.27
N ASP A 71 5.39 -2.50 30.81
CA ASP A 71 5.22 -3.04 32.16
C ASP A 71 6.11 -2.37 33.22
N ALA A 72 7.06 -1.55 32.80
CA ALA A 72 8.01 -0.90 33.71
C ALA A 72 8.43 0.48 33.23
N SER A 73 8.79 1.33 34.19
CA SER A 73 9.57 2.53 33.92
C SER A 73 11.03 2.14 33.72
N ALA A 74 11.56 2.35 32.52
CA ALA A 74 12.91 1.94 32.15
C ALA A 74 13.56 2.95 31.18
N ALA A 75 14.88 2.90 31.10
CA ALA A 75 15.68 3.65 30.14
C ALA A 75 16.80 2.75 29.60
N GLU A 76 17.12 2.90 28.31
CA GLU A 76 18.16 2.13 27.64
C GLU A 76 18.91 3.04 26.66
N VAL A 77 20.20 2.76 26.48
CA VAL A 77 21.09 3.49 25.57
C VAL A 77 21.39 2.59 24.38
N PHE A 78 21.22 3.12 23.17
CA PHE A 78 21.43 2.39 21.93
C PHE A 78 22.48 3.08 21.06
N ASP A 79 23.41 2.31 20.52
CA ASP A 79 24.32 2.75 19.48
C ASP A 79 23.66 2.58 18.10
N LEU A 80 23.41 3.69 17.41
CA LEU A 80 22.70 3.69 16.12
C LEU A 80 23.65 3.94 14.96
N PRO A 81 23.70 3.03 13.96
CA PRO A 81 24.51 3.25 12.79
C PRO A 81 23.88 4.37 11.94
N LEU A 82 24.61 5.47 11.78
CA LEU A 82 24.22 6.50 10.83
C LEU A 82 24.42 5.99 9.40
N ALA A 83 23.42 6.18 8.55
CA ALA A 83 23.53 5.87 7.13
C ALA A 83 23.67 7.14 6.29
N ARG A 84 24.12 6.96 5.05
CA ARG A 84 24.19 7.99 4.01
C ARG A 84 23.47 7.50 2.76
N GLY A 85 23.18 8.41 1.84
CA GLY A 85 22.44 8.11 0.62
C GLY A 85 20.92 8.21 0.78
N GLU A 86 20.22 7.95 -0.30
CA GLU A 86 18.77 8.11 -0.45
C GLU A 86 18.14 6.79 -0.90
N THR A 87 17.03 6.40 -0.30
CA THR A 87 16.27 5.21 -0.71
C THR A 87 15.46 5.51 -1.98
N LEU A 88 15.02 4.46 -2.69
CA LEU A 88 14.10 4.64 -3.83
C LEU A 88 12.81 5.36 -3.40
N TYR A 89 12.31 5.06 -2.21
CA TYR A 89 11.15 5.75 -1.65
C TYR A 89 11.44 7.21 -1.27
N GLY A 90 12.64 7.52 -0.77
CA GLY A 90 13.11 8.89 -0.59
C GLY A 90 13.01 9.68 -1.90
N ARG A 91 13.59 9.12 -2.95
CA ARG A 91 13.71 9.72 -4.29
C ARG A 91 12.39 9.88 -5.02
N PHE A 92 11.61 8.81 -5.15
CA PHE A 92 10.40 8.79 -5.97
C PHE A 92 9.12 9.04 -5.16
N GLY A 93 9.13 8.72 -3.88
CA GLY A 93 7.94 8.80 -3.05
C GLY A 93 6.82 7.90 -3.49
N ASP A 94 5.60 8.44 -3.47
CA ASP A 94 4.38 7.70 -3.76
C ASP A 94 4.06 7.65 -5.27
N TRP A 95 4.86 8.33 -6.11
CA TRP A 95 4.69 8.35 -7.57
C TRP A 95 4.62 6.98 -8.24
N PRO A 96 5.46 5.98 -7.88
CA PRO A 96 5.34 4.64 -8.45
C PRO A 96 3.98 3.98 -8.18
N VAL A 97 3.38 4.25 -7.01
CA VAL A 97 2.07 3.74 -6.62
C VAL A 97 0.97 4.40 -7.46
N TYR A 98 1.01 5.72 -7.62
CA TYR A 98 0.05 6.43 -8.48
C TYR A 98 0.16 5.99 -9.95
N GLY A 99 1.38 5.78 -10.45
CA GLY A 99 1.61 5.24 -11.79
C GLY A 99 1.00 3.85 -11.97
N ALA A 100 1.15 2.97 -10.99
CA ALA A 100 0.55 1.63 -11.01
C ALA A 100 -1.00 1.69 -11.02
N PHE A 101 -1.60 2.53 -10.19
CA PHE A 101 -3.06 2.72 -10.19
C PHE A 101 -3.57 3.30 -11.51
N ALA A 102 -2.87 4.29 -12.09
CA ALA A 102 -3.23 4.85 -13.39
C ALA A 102 -3.17 3.80 -14.51
N ALA A 103 -2.12 2.97 -14.52
CA ALA A 103 -1.97 1.89 -15.48
C ALA A 103 -3.08 0.84 -15.34
N LEU A 104 -3.42 0.44 -14.11
CA LEU A 104 -4.51 -0.50 -13.84
C LEU A 104 -5.87 0.08 -14.26
N ALA A 105 -6.13 1.34 -13.94
CA ALA A 105 -7.36 2.03 -14.35
C ALA A 105 -7.49 2.12 -15.87
N ALA A 106 -6.39 2.43 -16.57
CA ALA A 106 -6.37 2.45 -18.03
C ALA A 106 -6.66 1.08 -18.64
N LEU A 107 -6.07 0.01 -18.08
CA LEU A 107 -6.34 -1.36 -18.50
C LEU A 107 -7.81 -1.73 -18.31
N CYS A 108 -8.37 -1.46 -17.12
CA CYS A 108 -9.78 -1.69 -16.83
C CYS A 108 -10.70 -0.92 -17.78
N ALA A 109 -10.38 0.34 -18.10
CA ALA A 109 -11.15 1.16 -19.02
C ALA A 109 -11.13 0.59 -20.46
N VAL A 110 -9.95 0.16 -20.93
CA VAL A 110 -9.80 -0.45 -22.26
C VAL A 110 -10.57 -1.75 -22.37
N GLU A 111 -10.46 -2.64 -21.38
CA GLU A 111 -11.18 -3.92 -21.38
C GLU A 111 -12.69 -3.72 -21.22
N GLY A 112 -13.12 -2.79 -20.37
CA GLY A 112 -14.52 -2.41 -20.24
C GLY A 112 -15.11 -1.89 -21.57
N LEU A 113 -14.39 -1.00 -22.26
CA LEU A 113 -14.82 -0.49 -23.56
C LEU A 113 -14.84 -1.58 -24.64
N ARG A 114 -13.88 -2.51 -24.63
CA ARG A 114 -13.85 -3.68 -25.53
C ARG A 114 -15.03 -4.62 -25.29
N ALA A 115 -15.36 -4.89 -24.02
CA ALA A 115 -16.51 -5.72 -23.67
C ALA A 115 -17.82 -5.09 -24.16
N LEU A 116 -18.02 -3.79 -23.91
CA LEU A 116 -19.19 -3.05 -24.38
C LEU A 116 -19.30 -3.05 -25.92
N ARG A 117 -18.18 -2.94 -26.64
CA ARG A 117 -18.16 -3.00 -28.11
C ARG A 117 -18.45 -4.41 -28.65
N ARG A 118 -18.03 -5.46 -27.95
CA ARG A 118 -18.32 -6.86 -28.33
C ARG A 118 -19.79 -7.25 -28.13
N SER A 119 -20.48 -6.57 -27.22
CA SER A 119 -21.91 -6.79 -26.96
C SER A 119 -22.86 -6.09 -27.93
N ALA A 120 -22.35 -5.42 -28.97
CA ALA A 120 -23.21 -4.80 -29.99
C ALA A 120 -24.05 -5.89 -30.72
N PRO A 121 -25.39 -5.76 -30.79
CA PRO A 121 -26.25 -6.77 -31.41
C PRO A 121 -25.88 -7.01 -32.88
N ARG A 122 -25.83 -8.29 -33.29
CA ARG A 122 -25.65 -8.67 -34.69
C ARG A 122 -26.79 -8.05 -35.52
N PRO A 123 -26.52 -7.39 -36.66
CA PRO A 123 -27.59 -6.85 -37.50
C PRO A 123 -28.58 -7.96 -37.89
N PRO A 124 -29.89 -7.67 -37.96
CA PRO A 124 -30.89 -8.67 -38.30
C PRO A 124 -30.51 -9.34 -39.62
N GLY A 125 -30.47 -10.68 -39.62
CA GLY A 125 -30.24 -11.44 -40.85
C GLY A 125 -31.31 -11.12 -41.90
N PRO A 126 -31.03 -11.32 -43.20
CA PRO A 126 -32.01 -11.07 -44.25
C PRO A 126 -33.33 -11.81 -43.95
N PRO A 127 -34.50 -11.19 -44.20
CA PRO A 127 -35.78 -11.84 -43.93
C PRO A 127 -35.86 -13.16 -44.70
N ALA A 128 -36.05 -14.25 -43.96
CA ALA A 128 -36.26 -15.57 -44.54
C ALA A 128 -37.54 -15.51 -45.39
N ARG A 129 -37.39 -15.64 -46.71
CA ARG A 129 -38.53 -15.80 -47.61
C ARG A 129 -39.16 -17.16 -47.33
N THR A 130 -40.21 -17.20 -46.51
CA THR A 130 -41.07 -18.37 -46.42
C THR A 130 -41.86 -18.46 -47.72
N ALA A 131 -41.52 -19.45 -48.55
CA ALA A 131 -42.35 -19.81 -49.68
C ALA A 131 -43.66 -20.41 -49.14
N HIS A 132 -44.72 -19.59 -49.04
CA HIS A 132 -46.07 -20.10 -48.88
C HIS A 132 -46.48 -20.78 -50.20
N GLY A 133 -46.18 -22.08 -50.31
CA GLY A 133 -46.77 -22.95 -51.30
C GLY A 133 -48.23 -23.21 -50.93
N SER A 134 -49.15 -22.65 -51.73
CA SER A 134 -50.59 -22.99 -51.65
C SER A 134 -50.80 -24.46 -52.06
N PRO A 135 -51.53 -25.29 -51.30
CA PRO A 135 -51.88 -26.62 -51.78
C PRO A 135 -52.90 -26.48 -52.92
N GLY A 136 -52.51 -26.96 -54.11
CA GLY A 136 -53.42 -27.12 -55.23
C GLY A 136 -54.55 -28.08 -54.87
N ARG A 137 -55.78 -27.65 -55.12
CA ARG A 137 -57.04 -28.40 -54.93
C ARG A 137 -57.06 -29.57 -55.93
N PRO A 138 -57.36 -30.83 -55.53
CA PRO A 138 -57.51 -31.91 -56.50
C PRO A 138 -58.84 -31.74 -57.25
N GLY A 139 -58.76 -31.59 -58.57
CA GLY A 139 -59.88 -31.69 -59.48
C GLY A 139 -60.26 -33.15 -59.73
N ARG A 140 -61.57 -33.34 -59.90
CA ARG A 140 -62.32 -34.58 -60.18
C ARG A 140 -61.74 -35.48 -61.27
#